data_AF-A0A8T3RZU1-F1
#
_entry.id   AF-A0A8T3RZU1-F1
#
_cell.length_a   1.000
_cell.length_b   1.000
_cell.length_c   1.000
_cell.angle_alpha   90.00
_cell.angle_beta   90.00
_cell.angle_gamma   90.00
#
_symmetry.space_group_name_H-M   'P 1'
#
loop_
_entity.id
_entity.type
_entity.pdbx_description
1 polymer ?
#
loop_
_entity_poly.entity_id
_entity_poly.type
_entity_poly.pdbx_seq_one_letter_code
_entity_poly.pdbx_strand_id
1 'polypeptide(L)'
;MLDTIALRHLIEARLPRFLAELETLVNIDCGSYTPDGVNRVADLVADALRQLDAQVERVSHLPADGQQQLGDLVIGRIAGDGPRLLLIGHMDTVFDPGTAAARPYRSSNDRATGPG
;
A
#
# COMPACT_ATOMS: atom_id res chain seq x y z
N MET A 1 2.09 29.52 9.04
CA MET A 1 1.62 28.63 10.12
C MET A 1 0.67 27.63 9.47
N LEU A 2 0.85 26.33 9.69
CA LEU A 2 -0.02 25.31 9.08
C LEU A 2 -1.42 25.45 9.70
N ASP A 3 -2.45 25.64 8.88
CA ASP A 3 -3.83 25.69 9.37
C ASP A 3 -4.31 24.27 9.68
N THR A 4 -4.29 23.93 10.96
CA THR A 4 -4.66 22.60 11.45
C THR A 4 -6.15 22.31 11.31
N ILE A 5 -7.01 23.34 11.31
CA ILE A 5 -8.46 23.18 11.10
C ILE A 5 -8.72 22.84 9.62
N ALA A 6 -8.09 23.58 8.70
CA ALA A 6 -8.19 23.28 7.28
C ALA A 6 -7.65 21.89 6.95
N LEU A 7 -6.51 21.49 7.55
CA LEU A 7 -5.95 20.16 7.37
C LEU A 7 -6.90 19.06 7.88
N ARG A 8 -7.50 19.25 9.07
CA ARG A 8 -8.47 18.31 9.62
C ARG A 8 -9.66 18.11 8.68
N HIS A 9 -10.28 19.19 8.21
CA HIS A 9 -11.42 19.10 7.29
C HIS A 9 -11.05 18.38 5.98
N LEU A 10 -9.84 18.64 5.46
CA LEU A 10 -9.35 17.97 4.25
C LEU A 10 -9.14 16.46 4.47
N ILE A 11 -8.62 16.05 5.63
CA ILE A 11 -8.45 14.64 5.99
C ILE A 11 -9.81 13.96 6.19
N GLU A 12 -10.74 14.60 6.92
CA GLU A 12 -12.10 14.07 7.14
C GLU A 12 -12.84 13.86 5.82
N ALA A 13 -12.72 14.81 4.88
CA ALA A 13 -13.32 14.68 3.55
C ALA A 13 -12.70 13.53 2.72
N ARG A 14 -11.46 13.13 3.00
CA ARG A 14 -10.75 12.04 2.30
C ARG A 14 -10.91 10.68 2.97
N LEU A 15 -11.39 10.63 4.21
CA LEU A 15 -11.54 9.38 4.96
C LEU A 15 -12.34 8.30 4.21
N PRO A 16 -13.49 8.60 3.56
CA PRO A 16 -14.23 7.57 2.83
C PRO A 16 -13.42 6.94 1.69
N ARG A 17 -12.65 7.75 0.96
CA ARG A 17 -11.76 7.27 -0.11
C ARG A 17 -10.65 6.40 0.46
N PHE A 18 -9.99 6.87 1.52
CA PHE A 18 -8.93 6.11 2.19
C PHE A 18 -9.42 4.74 2.67
N LEU A 19 -10.61 4.66 3.27
CA LEU A 19 -11.17 3.39 3.74
C LEU A 19 -11.51 2.43 2.60
N ALA A 20 -12.00 2.93 1.46
CA ALA A 20 -12.28 2.11 0.28
C ALA A 20 -10.98 1.58 -0.38
N GLU A 21 -9.94 2.42 -0.44
CA GLU A 21 -8.61 2.00 -0.90
C GLU A 21 -8.01 0.97 0.06
N LEU A 22 -8.12 1.16 1.37
CA LEU A 22 -7.69 0.20 2.39
C LEU A 22 -8.44 -1.13 2.28
N GLU A 23 -9.76 -1.11 2.10
CA GLU A 23 -10.57 -2.31 1.88
C GLU A 23 -10.09 -3.09 0.64
N THR A 24 -9.73 -2.38 -0.42
CA THR A 24 -9.19 -3.00 -1.64
C THR A 24 -7.87 -3.71 -1.36
N LEU A 25 -6.96 -3.07 -0.62
CA LEU A 25 -5.65 -3.65 -0.27
C LEU A 25 -5.80 -4.86 0.66
N VAL A 26 -6.57 -4.73 1.74
CA VAL A 26 -6.75 -5.76 2.78
C VAL A 26 -7.41 -7.03 2.23
N ASN A 27 -8.22 -6.92 1.18
CA ASN A 27 -8.86 -8.07 0.54
C ASN A 27 -7.97 -8.76 -0.51
N ILE A 28 -6.68 -8.42 -0.61
CA ILE A 28 -5.69 -9.11 -1.44
C ILE A 28 -4.81 -9.97 -0.54
N ASP A 29 -4.78 -11.29 -0.77
CA ASP A 29 -3.80 -12.16 -0.13
C ASP A 29 -2.41 -11.85 -0.67
N CYS A 30 -1.62 -11.09 0.09
CA CYS A 30 -0.25 -10.68 -0.25
C CYS A 30 0.77 -11.17 0.78
N GLY A 31 0.73 -12.45 1.17
CA GLY A 31 1.77 -13.03 2.04
C GLY A 31 3.19 -12.80 1.50
N SER A 32 4.21 -12.73 2.36
CA SER A 32 5.62 -12.45 1.97
C SER A 32 6.14 -13.33 0.83
N TYR A 33 5.67 -14.58 0.75
CA TYR A 33 6.06 -15.57 -0.27
C TYR A 33 4.98 -15.79 -1.33
N THR A 34 4.05 -14.84 -1.47
CA THR A 34 2.97 -14.83 -2.46
C THR A 34 3.21 -13.70 -3.46
N PRO A 35 4.21 -13.83 -4.37
CA PRO A 35 4.67 -12.74 -5.23
C PRO A 35 3.55 -12.17 -6.11
N ASP A 36 2.61 -12.99 -6.57
CA ASP A 36 1.46 -12.51 -7.37
C ASP A 36 0.57 -11.54 -6.57
N GLY A 37 0.32 -11.85 -5.29
CA GLY A 37 -0.46 -11.00 -4.40
C GLY A 37 0.25 -9.70 -4.06
N VAL A 38 1.54 -9.80 -3.73
CA VAL A 38 2.40 -8.63 -3.49
C VAL A 38 2.46 -7.75 -4.74
N ASN A 39 2.60 -8.35 -5.92
CA ASN A 39 2.66 -7.60 -7.17
C ASN A 39 1.36 -6.88 -7.52
N ARG A 40 0.19 -7.46 -7.17
CA ARG A 40 -1.10 -6.76 -7.29
C ARG A 40 -1.19 -5.56 -6.35
N VAL A 41 -0.74 -5.68 -5.10
CA VAL A 41 -0.66 -4.54 -4.17
C VAL A 41 0.30 -3.48 -4.71
N ALA A 42 1.43 -3.90 -5.24
CA ALA A 42 2.43 -3.03 -5.82
C ALA A 42 1.91 -2.25 -7.05
N ASP A 43 1.00 -2.82 -7.85
CA ASP A 43 0.35 -2.11 -8.95
C ASP A 43 -0.53 -0.97 -8.42
N LEU A 44 -1.31 -1.25 -7.39
CA LEU A 44 -2.16 -0.24 -6.73
C LEU A 44 -1.33 0.88 -6.09
N VAL A 45 -0.22 0.53 -5.43
CA VAL A 45 0.71 1.51 -4.85
C VAL A 45 1.38 2.35 -5.94
N ALA A 46 1.83 1.72 -7.03
CA ALA A 46 2.42 2.43 -8.16
C ALA A 46 1.43 3.42 -8.78
N ASP A 47 0.17 3.02 -8.96
CA ASP A 47 -0.87 3.90 -9.50
C ASP A 47 -1.23 5.04 -8.55
N ALA A 48 -1.32 4.77 -7.24
CA ALA A 48 -1.52 5.81 -6.23
C ALA A 48 -0.39 6.84 -6.24
N LEU A 49 0.87 6.40 -6.35
CA LEU A 49 2.02 7.29 -6.47
C LEU A 49 2.00 8.11 -7.76
N ARG A 50 1.61 7.52 -8.90
CA ARG A 50 1.43 8.27 -10.16
C ARG A 50 0.33 9.34 -10.05
N GLN A 51 -0.75 9.06 -9.34
CA GLN A 51 -1.81 10.06 -9.07
C GLN A 51 -1.35 11.23 -8.18
N LEU A 52 -0.21 11.07 -7.50
CA LEU A 52 0.46 12.12 -6.74
C LEU A 52 1.60 12.78 -7.54
N ASP A 53 1.62 12.59 -8.86
CA ASP A 53 2.64 13.10 -9.79
C ASP A 53 4.06 12.60 -9.48
N ALA A 54 4.19 11.46 -8.80
CA ALA A 54 5.49 10.84 -8.56
C ALA A 54 6.02 10.19 -9.85
N GLN A 55 7.33 10.28 -10.04
CA GLN A 55 8.05 9.38 -10.95
C GLN A 55 8.13 8.00 -10.31
N VAL A 56 7.50 7.01 -10.93
CA VAL A 56 7.39 5.66 -10.38
C VAL A 56 8.28 4.69 -11.16
N GLU A 57 9.10 3.96 -10.41
CA GLU A 57 9.92 2.86 -10.89
C GLU A 57 9.46 1.56 -10.23
N ARG A 58 9.38 0.49 -11.04
CA ARG A 58 9.07 -0.87 -10.60
C ARG A 58 10.32 -1.71 -10.76
N VAL A 59 10.82 -2.29 -9.67
CA VAL A 59 12.05 -3.09 -9.67
C VAL A 59 11.70 -4.53 -9.35
N SER A 60 11.82 -5.41 -10.34
CA SER A 60 11.56 -6.82 -10.14
C SER A 60 12.59 -7.47 -9.23
N HIS A 61 12.13 -8.32 -8.32
CA HIS A 61 13.03 -9.12 -7.50
C HIS A 61 13.73 -10.19 -8.38
N LEU A 62 15.06 -10.22 -8.35
CA LEU A 62 15.88 -11.17 -9.08
C LEU A 62 16.55 -12.13 -8.08
N PRO A 63 15.93 -13.28 -7.76
CA PRO A 63 16.49 -14.22 -6.78
C PRO A 63 17.80 -14.85 -7.28
N ALA A 64 18.71 -15.13 -6.35
CA ALA A 64 19.85 -16.00 -6.64
C ALA A 64 19.41 -17.47 -6.79
N ASP A 65 20.27 -18.33 -7.33
CA ASP A 65 19.98 -19.76 -7.50
C ASP A 65 19.51 -20.41 -6.19
N GLY A 66 18.33 -21.03 -6.24
CA GLY A 66 17.70 -21.71 -5.10
C GLY A 66 16.91 -20.82 -4.14
N GLN A 67 16.85 -19.50 -4.37
CA GLN A 67 15.98 -18.59 -3.62
C GLN A 67 14.59 -18.51 -4.23
N GLN A 68 13.58 -18.28 -3.38
CA GLN A 68 12.21 -18.09 -3.82
C GLN A 68 12.03 -16.71 -4.49
N GLN A 69 11.16 -16.66 -5.49
CA GLN A 69 10.71 -15.40 -6.08
C GLN A 69 9.88 -14.61 -5.05
N LEU A 70 10.24 -13.36 -4.82
CA LEU A 70 9.47 -12.41 -4.01
C LEU A 70 8.78 -11.38 -4.91
N GLY A 71 7.88 -10.61 -4.32
CA GLY A 71 7.26 -9.47 -5.00
C GLY A 71 8.25 -8.35 -5.32
N ASP A 72 7.82 -7.49 -6.22
CA ASP A 72 8.62 -6.36 -6.70
C ASP A 72 8.69 -5.22 -5.68
N LEU A 73 9.67 -4.34 -5.85
CA LEU A 73 9.76 -3.06 -5.16
C LEU A 73 9.11 -1.95 -6.00
N VAL A 74 8.42 -1.03 -5.33
CA VAL A 74 7.90 0.20 -5.92
C VAL A 74 8.67 1.38 -5.35
N ILE A 75 9.25 2.20 -6.23
CA ILE A 75 9.98 3.42 -5.83
C ILE A 75 9.26 4.61 -6.45
N GLY A 76 8.67 5.46 -5.61
CA GLY A 76 8.10 6.75 -6.00
C GLY A 76 9.05 7.89 -5.66
N ARG A 77 9.25 8.82 -6.60
CA ARG A 77 10.05 10.04 -6.40
C ARG A 77 9.22 11.27 -6.75
N ILE A 78 9.03 12.16 -5.79
CA ILE A 78 8.38 13.47 -5.97
C ILE A 78 9.47 14.54 -5.84
N ALA A 79 9.61 15.39 -6.85
CA ALA A 79 10.59 16.46 -6.85
C ALA A 79 10.09 17.69 -6.07
N GLY A 80 11.01 18.43 -5.44
CA GLY A 80 10.74 19.68 -4.76
C GLY A 80 12.02 20.30 -4.19
N ASP A 81 11.93 21.56 -3.77
CA ASP A 81 13.09 22.35 -3.31
C ASP A 81 13.34 22.27 -1.79
N GLY A 82 12.63 21.36 -1.10
CA GLY A 82 12.70 21.17 0.34
C GLY A 82 13.74 20.14 0.80
N PRO A 83 13.74 19.80 2.11
CA PRO A 83 14.54 18.71 2.64
C PRO A 83 14.21 17.37 1.96
N ARG A 84 15.21 16.50 1.82
CA ARG A 84 15.02 15.15 1.28
C ARG A 84 14.44 14.25 2.37
N LEU A 85 13.29 13.64 2.07
CA LEU A 85 12.61 12.69 2.94
C LEU A 85 12.61 11.31 2.30
N LEU A 86 12.72 10.27 3.12
CA LEU A 86 12.57 8.87 2.72
C LEU A 86 11.43 8.27 3.54
N LEU A 87 10.41 7.77 2.83
CA LEU A 87 9.30 7.01 3.41
C LEU A 87 9.47 5.56 2.97
N ILE A 88 9.44 4.63 3.92
CA ILE A 88 9.60 3.19 3.67
C ILE A 88 8.40 2.47 4.29
N GLY A 89 7.82 1.54 3.54
CA GLY A 89 6.82 0.59 3.99
C GLY A 89 7.00 -0.73 3.26
N HIS A 90 6.30 -1.77 3.73
CA HIS A 90 6.23 -3.06 3.06
C HIS A 90 4.79 -3.31 2.60
N MET A 91 4.63 -4.10 1.53
CA MET A 91 3.33 -4.36 0.89
C MET A 91 2.78 -5.74 1.23
N ASP A 92 3.66 -6.64 1.67
CA ASP A 92 3.32 -7.99 2.03
C ASP A 92 2.79 -8.09 3.46
N THR A 93 2.16 -9.22 3.75
CA THR A 93 1.69 -9.58 5.08
C THR A 93 2.26 -10.92 5.52
N VAL A 94 2.04 -11.28 6.78
CA VAL A 94 2.41 -12.59 7.33
C VAL A 94 1.35 -13.67 7.07
N PHE A 95 0.30 -13.37 6.29
CA PHE A 95 -0.86 -14.24 6.17
C PHE A 95 -0.81 -15.13 4.92
N ASP A 96 -1.26 -16.37 5.08
CA ASP A 96 -1.32 -17.36 4.00
C ASP A 96 -2.46 -17.07 3.01
N PRO A 97 -2.36 -17.55 1.76
CA PRO A 97 -3.45 -17.50 0.79
C PRO A 97 -4.77 -18.05 1.34
N GLY A 98 -5.89 -17.38 1.01
CA GLY A 98 -7.23 -17.68 1.51
C GLY A 98 -7.60 -16.93 2.79
N THR A 99 -6.65 -16.23 3.42
CA THR A 99 -6.91 -15.48 4.65
C THR A 99 -7.87 -14.32 4.43
N ALA A 100 -7.70 -13.55 3.36
CA ALA A 100 -8.59 -12.44 3.02
C ALA A 100 -10.04 -12.92 2.81
N ALA A 101 -10.23 -14.08 2.20
CA ALA A 101 -11.56 -14.66 2.05
C ALA A 101 -12.17 -15.10 3.40
N ALA A 102 -11.36 -15.68 4.30
CA ALA A 102 -11.81 -16.16 5.61
C ALA A 102 -12.06 -15.03 6.62
N ARG A 103 -11.26 -13.95 6.54
CA ARG A 103 -11.29 -12.78 7.44
C ARG A 103 -11.30 -11.50 6.60
N PRO A 104 -12.33 -11.26 5.78
CA PRO A 104 -12.34 -10.11 4.88
C PRO A 104 -12.32 -8.80 5.65
N TYR A 105 -11.96 -7.73 4.94
CA TYR A 105 -12.13 -6.38 5.46
C TYR A 105 -13.57 -6.19 6.00
N ARG A 106 -13.66 -5.64 7.21
CA ARG A 106 -14.92 -5.23 7.83
C ARG A 106 -14.69 -3.91 8.55
N SER A 107 -15.59 -2.95 8.33
CA SER A 107 -15.65 -1.71 9.11
C SER A 107 -16.93 -1.66 9.93
N SER A 108 -16.81 -1.36 11.23
CA SER A 108 -17.94 -1.09 12.10
C SER A 108 -17.56 -0.04 13.14
N ASN A 109 -18.42 0.97 13.30
CA ASN A 109 -18.18 2.12 14.16
C ASN A 109 -16.83 2.79 13.82
N ASP A 110 -15.93 2.82 14.80
CA ASP A 110 -14.60 3.42 14.77
C ASP A 110 -13.48 2.40 14.47
N ARG A 111 -13.83 1.17 14.08
CA ARG A 111 -12.85 0.09 13.86
C ARG A 111 -13.01 -0.58 12.50
N ALA A 112 -11.89 -0.67 11.77
CA ALA A 112 -11.71 -1.53 10.61
C ALA A 112 -10.84 -2.74 10.97
N THR A 113 -11.17 -3.93 10.43
CA THR A 113 -10.45 -5.19 10.70
C THR A 113 -10.27 -5.99 9.42
N GLY A 114 -9.13 -6.65 9.27
CA GLY A 114 -8.79 -7.61 8.21
C GLY A 114 -7.30 -7.98 8.30
N PRO A 115 -6.77 -8.84 7.41
CA PRO A 115 -5.36 -9.17 7.36
C PRO A 115 -4.52 -8.06 6.74
N GLY A 116 -3.45 -7.65 7.43
CA GLY A 116 -2.63 -6.49 7.08
C GLY A 116 -3.12 -5.23 7.79
#